data_AF-A0A0Q9K2A9-F1
#
_entry.id   AF-A0A0Q9K2A9-F1
#
_cell.length_a   1.000
_cell.length_b   1.000
_cell.length_c   1.000
_cell.angle_alpha   90.00
_cell.angle_beta   90.00
_cell.angle_gamma   90.00
#
_symmetry.space_group_name_H-M   'P 1'
#
loop_
_entity.id
_entity.type
_entity.pdbx_description
1 polymer ?
#
loop_
_entity_poly.entity_id
_entity_poly.type
_entity_poly.pdbx_seq_one_letter_code
_entity_poly.pdbx_strand_id
1 'polypeptide(L)'
;MNMNLVVYGCMMLIALSGCSGGNATEVKFGDPQAVHQRAADTNSDFVATKEVITNVPTAAVVKKEGFTNTDAIVMVLKARAKGLGSKPSVDFPTNSGQTKIVEGTIGGKSGKINLELRTFAEEKKDGTFVVTLTKDWNVKVGNKEVISYWEYQVDSKAKVTLLKSEDNDKLVAIIK
;
A
#
# COMPACT_ATOMS: atom_id res chain seq x y z
N MET A 1 21.12 1.09 29.29
CA MET A 1 20.61 1.55 27.98
C MET A 1 21.03 0.51 26.97
N ASN A 2 20.12 -0.40 26.59
CA ASN A 2 20.38 -1.48 25.63
C ASN A 2 19.57 -1.21 24.37
N MET A 3 20.26 -0.98 23.25
CA MET A 3 19.68 -0.85 21.91
C MET A 3 19.58 -2.26 21.32
N ASN A 4 18.35 -2.68 21.00
CA ASN A 4 18.10 -3.86 20.16
C ASN A 4 18.06 -3.43 18.69
N LEU A 5 19.01 -3.92 17.91
CA LEU A 5 19.04 -3.84 16.45
C LEU A 5 18.52 -5.18 15.92
N VAL A 6 17.33 -5.19 15.33
CA VAL A 6 16.77 -6.37 14.68
C VAL A 6 16.81 -6.15 13.17
N VAL A 7 17.66 -6.92 12.49
CA VAL A 7 17.74 -7.00 11.03
C VAL A 7 16.99 -8.25 10.60
N TYR A 8 15.85 -8.10 9.93
CA TYR A 8 15.17 -9.21 9.26
C TYR A 8 15.54 -9.20 7.76
N GLY A 9 16.42 -10.12 7.38
CA GLY A 9 16.64 -10.50 5.99
C GLY A 9 15.53 -11.43 5.51
N CYS A 10 14.81 -11.03 4.46
CA CYS A 10 13.87 -11.90 3.76
C CYS A 10 14.58 -12.50 2.54
N MET A 11 15.04 -13.74 2.69
CA MET A 11 15.66 -14.53 1.63
C MET A 11 14.55 -15.31 0.91
N MET A 12 14.22 -14.89 -0.31
CA MET A 12 13.35 -15.64 -1.23
C MET A 12 14.04 -16.95 -1.62
N LEU A 13 13.43 -18.09 -1.30
CA LEU A 13 13.79 -19.39 -1.86
C LEU A 13 12.64 -19.88 -2.74
N ILE A 14 12.91 -19.93 -4.04
CA ILE A 14 11.99 -20.39 -5.09
C ILE A 14 11.98 -21.93 -5.08
N ALA A 15 10.79 -22.50 -4.99
CA ALA A 15 10.54 -23.94 -5.05
C ALA A 15 10.81 -24.49 -6.46
N LEU A 16 11.58 -25.58 -6.54
CA LEU A 16 11.76 -26.40 -7.74
C LEU A 16 10.66 -27.45 -7.83
N SER A 17 10.04 -27.53 -9.00
CA SER A 17 9.06 -28.51 -9.41
C SER A 17 9.72 -29.76 -10.00
N GLY A 18 9.11 -30.94 -9.75
CA GLY A 18 8.84 -31.92 -10.80
C GLY A 18 9.81 -33.09 -11.00
N CYS A 19 9.41 -34.24 -10.45
CA CYS A 19 9.44 -35.62 -10.98
C CYS A 19 10.65 -36.14 -11.79
N SER A 20 11.24 -37.25 -11.34
CA SER A 20 11.04 -38.58 -11.95
C SER A 20 12.06 -39.61 -11.42
N GLY A 21 11.58 -40.81 -11.05
CA GLY A 21 12.31 -42.05 -11.25
C GLY A 21 12.86 -42.76 -10.00
N GLY A 22 12.32 -43.96 -9.74
CA GLY A 22 13.18 -45.11 -9.45
C GLY A 22 13.14 -45.74 -8.05
N ASN A 23 12.40 -46.85 -7.97
CA ASN A 23 12.65 -48.09 -7.21
C ASN A 23 12.77 -48.08 -5.67
N ALA A 24 11.68 -48.59 -5.08
CA ALA A 24 11.62 -49.79 -4.23
C ALA A 24 12.80 -50.05 -3.27
N THR A 25 12.53 -49.92 -1.96
CA THR A 25 12.79 -51.05 -1.06
C THR A 25 11.79 -51.07 0.10
N GLU A 26 11.27 -52.27 0.29
CA GLU A 26 10.31 -52.76 1.25
C GLU A 26 10.89 -52.77 2.69
N VAL A 27 10.13 -52.28 3.68
CA VAL A 27 10.18 -52.83 5.05
C VAL A 27 8.76 -52.86 5.63
N LYS A 28 8.36 -54.06 6.03
CA LYS A 28 7.04 -54.48 6.48
C LYS A 28 6.77 -54.16 7.95
N PHE A 29 5.50 -53.87 8.20
CA PHE A 29 4.62 -54.30 9.30
C PHE A 29 5.13 -54.39 10.74
N GLY A 30 4.42 -53.68 11.63
CA GLY A 30 4.41 -53.94 13.07
C GLY A 30 3.42 -53.03 13.84
N ASP A 31 2.12 -53.18 13.58
CA ASP A 31 1.09 -53.01 14.64
C ASP A 31 0.99 -54.39 15.34
N PRO A 32 0.64 -54.55 16.65
CA PRO A 32 -0.50 -53.83 17.24
C PRO A 32 -0.52 -53.66 18.79
N GLN A 33 -1.55 -52.93 19.26
CA GLN A 33 -2.29 -53.07 20.55
C GLN A 33 -1.70 -52.55 21.89
N ALA A 34 -2.35 -51.47 22.36
CA ALA A 34 -3.13 -51.34 23.60
C ALA A 34 -2.58 -51.88 24.94
N VAL A 35 -2.31 -50.98 25.91
CA VAL A 35 -2.45 -51.28 27.36
C VAL A 35 -2.84 -50.03 28.17
N HIS A 36 -4.05 -50.09 28.72
CA HIS A 36 -4.56 -49.62 30.02
C HIS A 36 -4.70 -48.13 30.42
N GLN A 37 -5.95 -47.83 30.78
CA GLN A 37 -6.40 -46.83 31.75
C GLN A 37 -5.73 -46.94 33.13
N ARG A 38 -5.56 -45.79 33.79
CA ARG A 38 -5.83 -45.63 35.21
C ARG A 38 -6.28 -44.20 35.53
N ALA A 39 -7.41 -44.14 36.23
CA ALA A 39 -8.00 -42.96 36.83
C ALA A 39 -7.26 -42.57 38.12
N ALA A 40 -7.28 -41.29 38.47
CA ALA A 40 -7.43 -40.81 39.83
C ALA A 40 -7.75 -39.31 39.82
N ASP A 41 -8.95 -39.00 40.32
CA ASP A 41 -9.47 -37.68 40.62
C ASP A 41 -8.65 -36.95 41.68
N THR A 42 -8.62 -35.61 41.63
CA THR A 42 -8.79 -34.79 42.85
C THR A 42 -9.22 -33.37 42.49
N ASN A 43 -10.40 -33.02 43.01
CA ASN A 43 -10.98 -31.68 43.07
C ASN A 43 -10.01 -30.68 43.72
N SER A 44 -9.93 -29.49 43.14
CA SER A 44 -9.78 -28.27 43.93
C SER A 44 -10.57 -27.15 43.27
N ASP A 45 -11.61 -26.71 43.97
CA ASP A 45 -12.41 -25.53 43.68
C ASP A 45 -11.54 -24.29 43.46
N PHE A 46 -11.75 -23.57 42.36
CA PHE A 46 -11.44 -22.14 42.31
C PHE A 46 -12.41 -21.40 41.36
N VAL A 47 -13.39 -20.77 42.01
CA VAL A 47 -13.98 -19.45 41.74
C VAL A 47 -14.26 -19.06 40.29
N ALA A 48 -15.57 -18.92 40.02
CA ALA A 48 -16.14 -18.28 38.86
C ALA A 48 -15.57 -16.87 38.59
N THR A 49 -15.03 -16.68 37.39
CA THR A 49 -15.08 -15.39 36.69
C THR A 49 -15.82 -15.57 35.39
N LYS A 50 -17.05 -15.05 35.42
CA LYS A 50 -17.95 -14.84 34.30
C LYS A 50 -17.30 -13.84 33.34
N GLU A 51 -16.52 -14.33 32.38
CA GLU A 51 -16.10 -13.49 31.26
C GLU A 51 -17.29 -13.28 30.34
N VAL A 52 -17.89 -12.10 30.48
CA VAL A 52 -18.79 -11.52 29.50
C VAL A 52 -17.97 -11.37 28.22
N ILE A 53 -18.18 -12.28 27.27
CA ILE A 53 -17.79 -12.04 25.88
C ILE A 53 -18.65 -10.87 25.42
N THR A 54 -18.16 -9.65 25.62
CA THR A 54 -18.67 -8.49 24.91
C THR A 54 -18.38 -8.76 23.44
N ASN A 55 -19.40 -9.25 22.74
CA ASN A 55 -19.53 -9.08 21.30
C ASN A 55 -19.37 -7.58 21.04
N VAL A 56 -18.15 -7.14 20.80
CA VAL A 56 -17.90 -5.85 20.17
C VAL A 56 -18.52 -6.01 18.79
N PRO A 57 -19.58 -5.27 18.44
CA PRO A 57 -20.05 -5.26 17.07
C PRO A 57 -18.86 -4.74 16.26
N THR A 58 -18.23 -5.65 15.51
CA THR A 58 -17.43 -5.28 14.36
C THR A 58 -18.42 -4.56 13.48
N ALA A 59 -18.44 -3.22 13.56
CA ALA A 59 -19.22 -2.40 12.66
C ALA A 59 -18.80 -2.87 11.27
N ALA A 60 -19.70 -3.59 10.61
CA ALA A 60 -19.54 -3.95 9.23
C ALA A 60 -19.31 -2.61 8.53
N VAL A 61 -18.07 -2.37 8.09
CA VAL A 61 -17.76 -1.30 7.18
C VAL A 61 -18.65 -1.61 5.98
N VAL A 62 -19.78 -0.92 5.92
CA VAL A 62 -20.69 -0.97 4.79
C VAL A 62 -19.83 -0.52 3.63
N LYS A 63 -19.32 -1.48 2.84
CA LYS A 63 -18.73 -1.19 1.54
C LYS A 63 -19.80 -0.40 0.82
N LYS A 64 -19.59 0.90 0.68
CA LYS A 64 -20.44 1.75 -0.13
C LYS A 64 -20.23 1.22 -1.55
N GLU A 65 -21.13 0.35 -1.99
CA GLU A 65 -21.10 -0.16 -3.36
C GLU A 65 -21.09 1.06 -4.29
N GLY A 66 -19.98 1.22 -5.02
CA GLY A 66 -19.84 2.30 -6.00
C GLY A 66 -18.88 3.45 -5.65
N PHE A 67 -18.07 3.38 -4.58
CA PHE A 67 -16.93 4.31 -4.43
C PHE A 67 -15.61 3.61 -4.73
N THR A 68 -15.03 3.91 -5.89
CA THR A 68 -13.85 3.24 -6.42
C THR A 68 -12.59 4.11 -6.34
N ASN A 69 -11.42 3.48 -6.54
CA ASN A 69 -10.15 4.19 -6.73
C ASN A 69 -10.23 5.28 -7.80
N THR A 70 -10.91 5.00 -8.91
CA THR A 70 -11.10 5.96 -10.01
C THR A 70 -11.95 7.16 -9.56
N ASP A 71 -13.00 6.93 -8.76
CA ASP A 71 -13.82 8.02 -8.22
C ASP A 71 -13.01 8.91 -7.28
N ALA A 72 -12.22 8.32 -6.38
CA ALA A 72 -11.33 9.05 -5.49
C ALA A 72 -10.33 9.92 -6.27
N ILE A 73 -9.72 9.37 -7.33
CA ILE A 73 -8.80 10.12 -8.20
C ILE A 73 -9.53 11.29 -8.88
N VAL A 74 -10.68 11.04 -9.50
CA VAL A 74 -11.46 12.08 -10.19
C VAL A 74 -11.86 13.19 -9.21
N MET A 75 -12.22 12.86 -7.96
CA MET A 75 -12.50 13.85 -6.92
C MET A 75 -11.27 14.70 -6.60
N VAL A 76 -10.10 14.09 -6.43
CA VAL A 76 -8.84 14.81 -6.19
C VAL A 76 -8.50 15.74 -7.35
N LEU A 77 -8.59 15.28 -8.59
CA LEU A 77 -8.31 16.11 -9.77
C LEU A 77 -9.28 17.30 -9.87
N LYS A 78 -10.57 17.09 -9.59
CA LYS A 78 -11.57 18.18 -9.51
C LYS A 78 -11.27 19.15 -8.38
N ALA A 79 -10.85 18.67 -7.21
CA ALA A 79 -10.50 19.53 -6.08
C ALA A 79 -9.26 20.38 -6.38
N ARG A 80 -8.23 19.80 -7.02
CA ARG A 80 -7.04 20.55 -7.48
C ARG A 80 -7.39 21.59 -8.54
N ALA A 81 -8.28 21.27 -9.47
CA ALA A 81 -8.74 22.23 -10.48
C ALA A 81 -9.42 23.47 -9.84
N LYS A 82 -10.03 23.29 -8.66
CA LYS A 82 -10.64 24.35 -7.83
C LYS A 82 -9.66 25.07 -6.88
N GLY A 83 -8.38 24.70 -6.88
CA GLY A 83 -7.34 25.38 -6.10
C GLY A 83 -6.87 24.65 -4.84
N LEU A 84 -7.21 23.36 -4.65
CA LEU A 84 -6.65 22.58 -3.55
C LEU A 84 -5.18 22.19 -3.83
N GLY A 85 -4.23 22.79 -3.11
CA GLY A 85 -2.79 22.62 -3.31
C GLY A 85 -2.25 23.40 -4.51
N SER A 86 -0.98 23.17 -4.88
CA SER A 86 -0.42 23.75 -6.11
C SER A 86 -1.20 23.24 -7.33
N LYS A 87 -1.73 24.12 -8.18
CA LYS A 87 -2.39 23.70 -9.42
C LYS A 87 -1.33 23.23 -10.42
N PRO A 88 -1.31 21.94 -10.80
CA PRO A 88 -0.41 21.50 -11.85
C PRO A 88 -0.91 22.07 -13.17
N SER A 89 0.01 22.46 -14.06
CA SER A 89 -0.33 22.85 -15.44
C SER A 89 -0.67 21.67 -16.35
N VAL A 90 -0.76 20.46 -15.79
CA VAL A 90 -0.77 19.20 -16.54
C VAL A 90 -1.86 18.24 -16.05
N ASP A 91 -2.45 17.51 -16.99
CA ASP A 91 -3.53 16.55 -16.74
C ASP A 91 -2.97 15.16 -16.41
N PHE A 92 -3.08 14.80 -15.12
CA PHE A 92 -2.74 13.48 -14.58
C PHE A 92 -3.70 12.38 -15.10
N PRO A 93 -3.24 11.10 -15.16
CA PRO A 93 -4.10 9.99 -15.49
C PRO A 93 -5.18 9.77 -14.42
N THR A 94 -6.37 9.35 -14.86
CA THR A 94 -7.57 9.20 -14.02
C THR A 94 -7.70 7.82 -13.37
N ASN A 95 -6.93 6.84 -13.81
CA ASN A 95 -6.95 5.49 -13.22
C ASN A 95 -5.74 5.25 -12.33
N SER A 96 -5.93 4.47 -11.27
CA SER A 96 -4.87 4.09 -10.35
C SER A 96 -3.82 3.23 -11.03
N GLY A 97 -2.55 3.45 -10.71
CA GLY A 97 -1.41 2.72 -11.26
C GLY A 97 -1.00 3.13 -12.68
N GLN A 98 -1.69 4.11 -13.28
CA GLN A 98 -1.33 4.57 -14.61
C GLN A 98 -0.23 5.63 -14.60
N THR A 99 0.59 5.55 -15.63
CA THR A 99 1.64 6.53 -15.94
C THR A 99 1.32 7.17 -17.28
N LYS A 100 1.43 8.49 -17.36
CA LYS A 100 1.28 9.27 -18.60
C LYS A 100 2.54 10.08 -18.82
N ILE A 101 3.16 9.91 -19.98
CA ILE A 101 4.31 10.71 -20.40
C ILE A 101 3.79 11.96 -21.09
N VAL A 102 4.28 13.14 -20.70
CA VAL A 102 3.97 14.40 -21.36
C VAL A 102 5.24 15.21 -21.61
N GLU A 103 5.23 16.01 -22.66
CA GLU A 103 6.33 16.93 -22.92
C GLU A 103 6.22 18.16 -22.00
N GLY A 104 7.30 18.49 -21.31
CA GLY A 104 7.45 19.69 -20.51
C GLY A 104 8.64 20.53 -20.97
N THR A 105 8.59 21.83 -20.67
CA THR A 105 9.68 22.75 -21.00
C THR A 105 10.59 22.93 -19.79
N ILE A 106 11.90 22.83 -20.01
CA ILE A 106 12.95 23.09 -19.01
C ILE A 106 13.86 24.21 -19.49
N GLY A 107 14.32 25.05 -18.56
CA GLY A 107 15.30 26.10 -18.83
C GLY A 107 14.91 27.21 -19.81
N GLY A 108 15.74 28.25 -19.86
CA GLY A 108 15.60 29.33 -20.85
C GLY A 108 15.68 28.81 -22.30
N LYS A 109 15.13 29.56 -23.26
CA LYS A 109 15.11 29.29 -24.73
C LYS A 109 15.16 27.79 -25.12
N SER A 110 14.09 27.06 -24.81
CA SER A 110 13.61 25.90 -25.58
C SER A 110 14.10 24.49 -25.22
N GLY A 111 14.50 24.20 -23.99
CA GLY A 111 14.68 22.80 -23.54
C GLY A 111 13.33 22.09 -23.44
N LYS A 112 13.17 20.93 -24.08
CA LYS A 112 11.98 20.07 -23.97
C LYS A 112 12.38 18.72 -23.39
N ILE A 113 11.54 18.17 -22.51
CA ILE A 113 11.76 16.86 -21.90
C ILE A 113 10.45 16.10 -21.71
N ASN A 114 10.54 14.78 -21.71
CA ASN A 114 9.45 13.91 -21.33
C ASN A 114 9.42 13.74 -19.82
N LEU A 115 8.37 14.26 -19.20
CA LEU A 115 8.09 14.06 -17.79
C LEU A 115 6.99 13.00 -17.61
N GLU A 116 7.03 12.30 -16.49
CA GLU A 116 6.08 11.25 -16.13
C GLU A 116 5.08 11.74 -15.09
N LEU A 117 3.80 11.52 -15.37
CA LEU A 117 2.69 11.74 -14.46
C LEU A 117 2.16 10.40 -13.99
N ARG A 118 2.27 10.13 -12.70
CA ARG A 118 1.79 8.89 -12.08
C ARG A 118 0.66 9.21 -11.12
N THR A 119 -0.38 8.38 -11.16
CA THR A 119 -1.49 8.43 -10.23
C THR A 119 -1.64 7.09 -9.55
N PHE A 120 -1.73 7.10 -8.22
CA PHE A 120 -2.00 5.92 -7.43
C PHE A 120 -3.10 6.22 -6.42
N ALA A 121 -3.96 5.24 -6.17
CA ALA A 121 -4.99 5.30 -5.15
C ALA A 121 -5.02 3.99 -4.36
N GLU A 122 -5.07 4.12 -3.05
CA GLU A 122 -5.10 3.03 -2.09
C GLU A 122 -6.30 3.20 -1.17
N GLU A 123 -7.14 2.17 -1.07
CA GLU A 123 -8.22 2.12 -0.08
C GLU A 123 -7.66 1.80 1.30
N LYS A 124 -8.09 2.54 2.30
CA LYS A 124 -7.75 2.35 3.71
C LYS A 124 -8.87 1.57 4.42
N LYS A 125 -8.52 0.96 5.57
CA LYS A 125 -9.42 0.08 6.33
C LYS A 125 -10.72 0.75 6.79
N ASP A 126 -10.74 2.07 6.90
CA ASP A 126 -11.88 2.89 7.28
C ASP A 126 -12.79 3.30 6.10
N GLY A 127 -12.50 2.78 4.89
CA GLY A 127 -13.22 3.14 3.66
C GLY A 127 -12.86 4.52 3.11
N THR A 128 -11.79 5.14 3.63
CA THR A 128 -11.18 6.33 3.01
C THR A 128 -10.15 5.92 1.96
N PHE A 129 -9.82 6.82 1.05
CA PHE A 129 -8.83 6.59 0.01
C PHE A 129 -7.66 7.54 0.20
N VAL A 130 -6.45 7.04 0.02
CA VAL A 130 -5.26 7.88 -0.13
C VAL A 130 -4.88 7.89 -1.61
N VAL A 131 -4.86 9.09 -2.20
CA VAL A 131 -4.51 9.31 -3.59
C VAL A 131 -3.18 10.03 -3.66
N THR A 132 -2.23 9.45 -4.37
CA THR A 132 -0.91 10.00 -4.61
C THR A 132 -0.77 10.41 -6.06
N LEU A 133 -0.39 11.67 -6.28
CA LEU A 133 -0.02 12.21 -7.59
C LEU A 133 1.48 12.47 -7.60
N THR A 134 2.19 11.92 -8.57
CA THR A 134 3.64 12.14 -8.74
C THR A 134 3.92 12.71 -10.11
N LYS A 135 4.65 13.83 -10.15
CA LYS A 135 5.17 14.45 -11.36
C LYS A 135 6.68 14.36 -11.34
N ASP A 136 7.23 13.58 -12.25
CA ASP A 136 8.65 13.30 -12.33
C ASP A 136 9.20 13.92 -13.62
N TRP A 137 10.09 14.90 -13.49
CA TRP A 137 10.69 15.55 -14.66
C TRP A 137 11.82 14.73 -15.29
N ASN A 138 12.19 13.59 -14.72
CA ASN A 138 13.29 12.74 -15.18
C ASN A 138 14.64 13.50 -15.29
N VAL A 139 14.83 14.52 -14.46
CA VAL A 139 16.05 15.34 -14.41
C VAL A 139 16.55 15.54 -13.01
N LYS A 140 17.84 15.83 -12.92
CA LYS A 140 18.52 16.20 -11.68
C LYS A 140 19.09 17.60 -11.81
N VAL A 141 18.92 18.40 -10.77
CA VAL A 141 19.56 19.72 -10.63
C VAL A 141 20.52 19.63 -9.45
N GLY A 142 21.81 19.56 -9.75
CA GLY A 142 22.82 19.14 -8.77
C GLY A 142 22.56 17.70 -8.31
N ASN A 143 22.44 17.50 -6.99
CA ASN A 143 22.19 16.18 -6.39
C ASN A 143 20.71 15.90 -6.09
N LYS A 144 19.79 16.74 -6.58
CA LYS A 144 18.35 16.61 -6.32
C LYS A 144 17.59 16.20 -7.57
N GLU A 145 16.76 15.17 -7.44
CA GLU A 145 15.77 14.80 -8.45
C GLU A 145 14.62 15.81 -8.46
N VAL A 146 14.18 16.19 -9.66
CA VAL A 146 13.06 17.13 -9.79
C VAL A 146 11.76 16.34 -9.87
N ILE A 147 11.33 15.90 -8.69
CA ILE A 147 10.09 15.14 -8.48
C ILE A 147 9.19 15.95 -7.56
N SER A 148 7.96 16.15 -7.99
CA SER A 148 6.90 16.75 -7.19
C SER A 148 5.89 15.66 -6.82
N TYR A 149 5.48 15.62 -5.56
CA TYR A 149 4.49 14.66 -5.08
C TYR A 149 3.40 15.36 -4.26
N TRP A 150 2.18 14.83 -4.35
CA TRP A 150 1.05 15.27 -3.56
C TRP A 150 0.25 14.06 -3.09
N GLU A 151 -0.06 14.02 -1.81
CA GLU A 151 -0.84 12.97 -1.16
C GLU A 151 -2.12 13.57 -0.60
N TYR A 152 -3.25 12.97 -0.96
CA TYR A 152 -4.59 13.43 -0.57
C TYR A 152 -5.34 12.31 0.11
N GLN A 153 -6.12 12.65 1.14
CA GLN A 153 -7.15 11.78 1.70
C GLN A 153 -8.51 12.15 1.10
N VAL A 154 -9.26 11.14 0.69
CA VAL A 154 -10.65 11.27 0.24
C VAL A 154 -11.53 10.44 1.18
N ASP A 155 -12.46 11.11 1.86
CA ASP A 155 -13.39 10.43 2.76
C ASP A 155 -14.67 9.94 2.05
N SER A 156 -15.46 9.13 2.77
CA SER A 156 -16.73 8.59 2.28
C SER A 156 -17.82 9.65 2.04
N LYS A 157 -17.58 10.89 2.50
CA LYS A 157 -18.42 12.08 2.31
C LYS A 157 -17.92 12.98 1.17
N ALA A 158 -17.00 12.48 0.34
CA ALA A 158 -16.41 13.20 -0.79
C ALA A 158 -15.62 14.47 -0.40
N LYS A 159 -15.13 14.55 0.83
CA LYS A 159 -14.20 15.60 1.25
C LYS A 159 -12.79 15.18 0.84
N VAL A 160 -12.08 16.08 0.17
CA VAL A 160 -10.68 15.91 -0.20
C VAL A 160 -9.82 16.77 0.71
N THR A 161 -8.83 16.16 1.35
CA THR A 161 -7.87 16.85 2.22
C THR A 161 -6.46 16.59 1.71
N LEU A 162 -5.66 17.64 1.54
CA LEU A 162 -4.23 17.48 1.24
C LEU A 162 -3.51 17.04 2.53
N LEU A 163 -2.87 15.87 2.50
CA LEU A 163 -2.09 15.35 3.63
C LEU A 163 -0.65 15.84 3.57
N LYS A 164 -0.04 15.74 2.38
CA LYS A 164 1.38 15.99 2.19
C LYS A 164 1.65 16.50 0.78
N SER A 165 2.61 17.40 0.63
CA SER A 165 3.05 17.87 -0.69
C SER A 165 4.51 18.30 -0.68
N GLU A 166 5.20 18.00 -1.77
CA GLU A 166 6.48 18.58 -2.13
C GLU A 166 6.45 18.99 -3.59
N ASP A 167 6.77 20.25 -3.86
CA ASP A 167 6.68 20.85 -5.19
C ASP A 167 8.05 21.36 -5.59
N ASN A 168 8.71 20.57 -6.43
CA ASN A 168 10.06 20.85 -6.93
C ASN A 168 10.03 21.37 -8.37
N ASP A 169 8.85 21.66 -8.94
CA ASP A 169 8.71 22.08 -10.34
C ASP A 169 9.52 23.34 -10.66
N LYS A 170 9.78 24.20 -9.66
CA LYS A 170 10.58 25.42 -9.84
C LYS A 170 12.04 25.14 -10.20
N LEU A 171 12.56 23.96 -9.85
CA LEU A 171 13.97 23.61 -10.11
C LEU A 171 14.25 23.49 -11.62
N VAL A 172 13.25 23.10 -12.43
CA VAL A 172 13.45 22.95 -13.88
C VAL A 172 13.67 24.27 -14.61
N ALA A 173 13.24 25.39 -14.02
CA ALA A 173 13.45 26.71 -14.60
C ALA A 173 14.92 27.18 -14.50
N ILE A 174 15.71 26.54 -13.62
CA ILE A 174 17.11 26.91 -13.33
C ILE A 174 18.08 26.17 -14.26
N ILE A 175 17.62 25.10 -14.91
CA ILE A 175 18.38 24.37 -15.93
C ILE A 175 18.69 25.37 -17.07
N LYS A 176 19.95 25.50 -17.47
CA LYS A 176 20.39 26.44 -18.52
C LYS A 176 20.75 25.69 -19.78
#